data_AF-A0A929DVR8-F1
#
_entry.id   AF-A0A929DVR8-F1
#
_cell.length_a   1.000
_cell.length_b   1.000
_cell.length_c   1.000
_cell.angle_alpha   90.00
_cell.angle_beta   90.00
_cell.angle_gamma   90.00
#
_symmetry.space_group_name_H-M   'P 1'
#
loop_
_entity.id
_entity.type
_entity.pdbx_description
1 polymer ?
#
loop_
_entity_poly.entity_id
_entity_poly.type
_entity_poly.pdbx_seq_one_letter_code
_entity_poly.pdbx_strand_id
1 'polypeptide(L)'
;AYLLDGDSISYYNELAVIENVLGNHDKYLKSLELIYLMDTTRNGILQQLGIAYGFEGKFEESLKYLKKYFERLEGLGSYRIPVMHRLGYAYWENGFYAEADYYFDTMIEYYNELSQLGRKGNSANYDLAGVYAFRGEKDRAYENLRKFNEMEGIPLWWLQLLKDDPLFDSIRDEPEFQKIVRDVESKYQAEHERVRQWLEENDML
;
A
#
# COMPACT_ATOMS: atom_id res chain seq x y z
N ALA A 1 -22.55 31.42 2.44
CA ALA A 1 -21.81 30.33 1.77
C ALA A 1 -20.34 30.72 1.80
N TYR A 2 -19.59 30.23 2.79
CA TYR A 2 -18.16 30.48 2.87
C TYR A 2 -17.44 29.38 2.09
N LEU A 3 -16.86 29.76 0.95
CA LEU A 3 -15.78 29.01 0.33
C LEU A 3 -14.59 29.03 1.31
N LEU A 4 -14.20 27.85 1.79
CA LEU A 4 -13.07 27.58 2.69
C LEU A 4 -12.33 26.34 2.17
N ASP A 5 -11.93 26.38 0.90
CA ASP A 5 -11.67 25.16 0.14
C ASP A 5 -10.28 24.59 0.47
N GLY A 6 -9.27 25.47 0.55
CA GLY A 6 -7.87 25.07 0.80
C GLY A 6 -7.58 24.69 2.25
N ASP A 7 -8.09 25.47 3.19
CA ASP A 7 -7.87 25.25 4.63
C ASP A 7 -8.59 23.99 5.12
N SER A 8 -9.80 23.73 4.59
CA SER A 8 -10.56 22.52 4.96
C SER A 8 -9.91 21.25 4.40
N ILE A 9 -9.47 21.24 3.13
CA ILE A 9 -8.78 20.07 2.55
C ILE A 9 -7.48 19.78 3.31
N SER A 10 -6.71 20.82 3.63
CA SER A 10 -5.46 20.65 4.41
C SER A 10 -5.76 20.07 5.78
N TYR A 11 -6.75 20.61 6.49
CA TYR A 11 -7.23 20.06 7.77
C TYR A 11 -7.63 18.58 7.69
N TYR A 12 -8.43 18.20 6.69
CA TYR A 12 -8.85 16.80 6.55
C TYR A 12 -7.71 15.88 6.12
N ASN A 13 -6.69 16.37 5.39
CA ASN A 13 -5.50 15.58 5.10
C ASN A 13 -4.72 15.28 6.38
N GLU A 14 -4.47 16.29 7.22
CA GLU A 14 -3.80 16.10 8.50
C GLU A 14 -4.59 15.16 9.41
N LEU A 15 -5.91 15.33 9.48
CA LEU A 15 -6.77 14.43 10.23
C LEU A 15 -6.71 13.00 9.69
N ALA A 16 -6.72 12.81 8.36
CA ALA A 16 -6.59 11.49 7.74
C ALA A 16 -5.26 10.83 8.14
N VAL A 17 -4.15 11.56 8.08
CA VAL A 17 -2.82 11.03 8.47
C VAL A 17 -2.82 10.60 9.94
N ILE A 18 -3.33 11.44 10.85
CA ILE A 18 -3.38 11.12 12.28
C ILE A 18 -4.25 9.90 12.53
N GLU A 19 -5.46 9.87 11.97
CA GLU A 19 -6.40 8.77 12.20
C GLU A 19 -5.91 7.45 11.58
N ASN A 20 -5.17 7.51 10.46
CA ASN A 20 -4.50 6.33 9.87
C ASN A 20 -3.42 5.77 10.81
N VAL A 21 -2.55 6.64 11.35
CA VAL A 21 -1.49 6.24 12.29
C VAL A 21 -2.08 5.65 13.58
N LEU A 22 -3.22 6.18 14.04
CA LEU A 22 -3.93 5.67 15.22
C LEU A 22 -4.74 4.39 14.95
N GLY A 23 -4.80 3.89 13.72
CA GLY A 23 -5.60 2.72 13.34
C GLY A 23 -7.11 2.98 13.38
N ASN A 24 -7.55 4.24 13.37
CA ASN A 24 -8.95 4.62 13.37
C ASN A 24 -9.52 4.62 11.94
N HIS A 25 -9.65 3.43 11.35
CA HIS A 25 -9.97 3.24 9.94
C HIS A 25 -11.26 3.95 9.48
N ASP A 26 -12.33 3.90 10.29
CA ASP A 26 -13.59 4.60 9.99
C ASP A 26 -13.42 6.11 9.83
N LYS A 27 -12.63 6.72 10.72
CA LYS A 27 -12.38 8.17 10.68
C LYS A 27 -11.41 8.54 9.57
N TYR A 28 -10.42 7.70 9.30
CA TYR A 28 -9.54 7.84 8.15
C TYR A 28 -10.34 7.85 6.84
N LEU A 29 -11.19 6.85 6.62
CA LEU A 29 -12.09 6.77 5.46
C LEU A 29 -12.99 7.99 5.35
N LYS A 30 -13.64 8.40 6.45
CA LYS A 30 -14.50 9.59 6.46
C LYS A 30 -13.75 10.85 6.05
N SER A 31 -12.51 11.04 6.52
CA SER A 31 -11.68 12.18 6.11
C SER A 31 -11.38 12.14 4.60
N LEU A 32 -11.02 10.97 4.07
CA LEU A 32 -10.79 10.81 2.62
C LEU A 32 -12.05 11.08 1.78
N GLU A 33 -13.22 10.60 2.22
CA GLU A 33 -14.50 10.84 1.56
C GLU A 33 -14.83 12.34 1.52
N LEU A 34 -14.60 13.05 2.62
CA LEU A 34 -14.80 14.50 2.69
C LEU A 34 -13.85 15.25 1.75
N ILE A 35 -12.56 14.89 1.72
CA ILE A 35 -11.60 15.48 0.78
C ILE A 35 -12.06 15.23 -0.66
N TYR A 36 -12.50 14.01 -0.96
CA TYR A 36 -12.98 13.66 -2.30
C TYR A 36 -14.22 14.47 -2.71
N LEU A 37 -15.15 14.68 -1.77
CA LEU A 37 -16.34 15.51 -1.99
C LEU A 37 -15.99 16.98 -2.26
N MET A 38 -14.95 17.50 -1.60
CA MET A 38 -14.46 18.87 -1.77
C MET A 38 -13.74 19.07 -3.11
N ASP A 39 -12.87 18.14 -3.49
CA ASP A 39 -12.14 18.19 -4.75
C ASP A 39 -12.03 16.80 -5.38
N THR A 40 -13.00 16.52 -6.25
CA THR A 40 -13.05 15.24 -6.95
C THR A 40 -11.91 15.04 -7.94
N THR A 41 -11.11 16.06 -8.27
CA THR A 41 -10.03 15.96 -9.27
C THR A 41 -8.74 15.34 -8.72
N ARG A 42 -8.63 15.20 -7.40
CA ARG A 42 -7.44 14.64 -6.73
C ARG A 42 -7.32 13.13 -6.93
N ASN A 43 -6.53 12.70 -7.90
CA ASN A 43 -6.32 11.28 -8.20
C ASN A 43 -5.75 10.48 -7.02
N GLY A 44 -4.85 11.07 -6.23
CA GLY A 44 -4.28 10.41 -5.05
C GLY A 44 -5.33 10.03 -3.99
N ILE A 45 -6.46 10.73 -3.91
CA ILE A 45 -7.54 10.41 -2.97
C ILE A 45 -8.34 9.21 -3.45
N LEU A 46 -8.54 9.04 -4.77
CA LEU A 46 -9.18 7.85 -5.33
C LEU A 46 -8.36 6.59 -5.02
N GLN A 47 -7.04 6.67 -5.18
CA GLN A 47 -6.14 5.57 -4.83
C GLN A 47 -6.24 5.23 -3.34
N GLN A 48 -6.16 6.23 -2.46
CA GLN A 48 -6.24 6.01 -1.01
C GLN A 48 -7.58 5.43 -0.57
N LEU A 49 -8.71 5.96 -1.06
CA LEU A 49 -10.05 5.40 -0.80
C LEU A 49 -10.13 3.94 -1.25
N GLY A 50 -9.67 3.66 -2.47
CA GLY A 50 -9.68 2.32 -3.04
C GLY A 50 -8.91 1.31 -2.19
N ILE A 51 -7.70 1.67 -1.75
CA ILE A 51 -6.87 0.84 -0.87
C ILE A 51 -7.54 0.68 0.50
N ALA A 52 -7.98 1.77 1.11
CA ALA A 52 -8.58 1.77 2.43
C ALA A 52 -9.83 0.88 2.51
N TYR A 53 -10.77 1.01 1.55
CA TYR A 53 -11.92 0.11 1.48
C TYR A 53 -11.53 -1.35 1.27
N GLY A 54 -10.46 -1.63 0.52
CA GLY A 54 -9.95 -2.99 0.32
C GLY A 54 -9.45 -3.63 1.62
N PHE A 55 -8.74 -2.87 2.46
CA PHE A 55 -8.32 -3.32 3.79
C PHE A 55 -9.50 -3.55 4.75
N GLU A 56 -10.60 -2.81 4.58
CA GLU A 56 -11.84 -3.00 5.34
C GLU A 56 -12.74 -4.13 4.79
N GLY A 57 -12.32 -4.85 3.75
CA GLY A 57 -13.12 -5.88 3.09
C GLY A 57 -14.33 -5.35 2.29
N LYS A 58 -14.41 -4.03 2.09
CA LYS A 58 -15.46 -3.35 1.30
C LYS A 58 -15.08 -3.35 -0.17
N PHE A 59 -15.08 -4.54 -0.79
CA PHE A 59 -14.47 -4.74 -2.10
C PHE A 59 -15.23 -4.08 -3.25
N GLU A 60 -16.55 -3.91 -3.17
CA GLU A 60 -17.33 -3.19 -4.18
C GLU A 60 -16.87 -1.71 -4.26
N GLU A 61 -16.74 -1.05 -3.12
CA GLU A 61 -16.24 0.33 -3.01
C GLU A 61 -14.76 0.41 -3.41
N SER A 62 -13.93 -0.53 -2.94
CA SER A 62 -12.52 -0.62 -3.33
C SER A 62 -12.37 -0.64 -4.85
N LEU A 63 -13.09 -1.54 -5.52
CA LEU A 63 -13.07 -1.68 -6.97
C LEU A 63 -13.56 -0.40 -7.66
N LYS A 64 -14.66 0.20 -7.19
CA LYS A 64 -15.19 1.47 -7.72
C LYS A 64 -14.15 2.59 -7.72
N TYR A 65 -13.43 2.80 -6.61
CA TYR A 65 -12.46 3.89 -6.49
C TYR A 65 -11.15 3.60 -7.22
N LEU A 66 -10.63 2.37 -7.14
CA LEU A 66 -9.41 1.98 -7.86
C LEU A 66 -9.64 2.00 -9.39
N LYS A 67 -10.76 1.46 -9.89
CA LYS A 67 -11.07 1.52 -11.31
C LYS A 67 -11.10 2.96 -11.82
N LYS A 68 -11.78 3.86 -11.09
CA LYS A 68 -11.82 5.29 -11.43
C LYS A 68 -10.44 5.95 -11.40
N TYR A 69 -9.56 5.55 -10.47
CA TYR A 69 -8.18 6.02 -10.42
C TYR A 69 -7.40 5.63 -11.69
N PHE A 70 -7.48 4.36 -12.09
CA PHE A 70 -6.79 3.87 -13.29
C PHE A 70 -7.34 4.49 -14.58
N GLU A 71 -8.66 4.60 -14.75
CA GLU A 71 -9.29 5.27 -15.91
C GLU A 71 -8.79 6.71 -16.10
N ARG A 72 -8.57 7.43 -14.99
CA ARG A 72 -8.03 8.80 -15.06
C ARG A 72 -6.57 8.85 -15.44
N LEU A 73 -5.76 7.90 -14.98
CA LEU A 73 -4.34 7.84 -15.31
C LEU A 73 -4.13 7.45 -16.77
N GLU A 74 -4.95 6.54 -17.29
CA GLU A 74 -5.01 6.23 -18.74
C GLU A 74 -5.33 7.48 -19.56
N GLY A 75 -6.34 8.26 -19.14
CA GLY A 75 -6.68 9.53 -19.80
C GLY A 75 -5.56 10.59 -19.77
N LEU A 76 -4.60 10.46 -18.86
CA LEU A 76 -3.41 11.33 -18.75
C LEU A 76 -2.18 10.76 -19.47
N GLY A 77 -2.29 9.61 -20.13
CA GLY A 77 -1.16 8.92 -20.76
C GLY A 77 -0.18 8.28 -19.75
N SER A 78 -0.57 8.19 -18.47
CA SER A 78 0.23 7.58 -17.41
C SER A 78 -0.23 6.14 -17.19
N TYR A 79 0.36 5.20 -17.94
CA TYR A 79 -0.07 3.80 -17.92
C TYR A 79 0.59 2.95 -16.82
N ARG A 80 1.61 3.48 -16.13
CA ARG A 80 2.57 2.67 -15.35
C ARG A 80 2.53 3.05 -13.87
N ILE A 81 1.85 2.23 -13.07
CA ILE A 81 1.26 2.67 -11.80
C ILE A 81 1.64 1.71 -10.66
N PRO A 82 2.26 2.20 -9.56
CA PRO A 82 2.24 1.50 -8.28
C PRO A 82 0.79 1.12 -7.93
N VAL A 83 0.53 0.00 -7.25
CA VAL A 83 -0.81 -0.48 -6.79
C VAL A 83 -1.67 -1.31 -7.76
N MET A 84 -1.18 -1.73 -8.92
CA MET A 84 -1.93 -2.65 -9.81
C MET A 84 -2.41 -3.93 -9.09
N HIS A 85 -1.60 -4.48 -8.18
CA HIS A 85 -2.00 -5.62 -7.35
C HIS A 85 -3.23 -5.34 -6.47
N ARG A 86 -3.44 -4.09 -6.02
CA ARG A 86 -4.64 -3.72 -5.24
C ARG A 86 -5.88 -3.74 -6.11
N LEU A 87 -5.78 -3.25 -7.34
CA LEU A 87 -6.90 -3.32 -8.29
C LEU A 87 -7.18 -4.77 -8.70
N GLY A 88 -6.15 -5.57 -8.96
CA GLY A 88 -6.29 -7.00 -9.24
C GLY A 88 -6.98 -7.74 -8.09
N TYR A 89 -6.55 -7.49 -6.85
CA TYR A 89 -7.19 -8.06 -5.66
C TYR A 89 -8.66 -7.61 -5.51
N ALA A 90 -8.96 -6.32 -5.72
CA ALA A 90 -10.34 -5.84 -5.69
C ALA A 90 -11.21 -6.51 -6.78
N TYR A 91 -10.71 -6.70 -8.00
CA TYR A 91 -11.42 -7.46 -9.03
C TYR A 91 -11.68 -8.91 -8.60
N TRP A 92 -10.67 -9.57 -8.03
CA TRP A 92 -10.78 -10.96 -7.59
C TRP A 92 -11.88 -11.14 -6.54
N GLU A 93 -11.88 -10.30 -5.50
CA GLU A 93 -12.86 -10.35 -4.41
C GLU A 93 -14.30 -10.03 -4.88
N ASN A 94 -14.44 -9.33 -6.01
CA ASN A 94 -15.73 -9.11 -6.67
C ASN A 94 -16.09 -10.21 -7.70
N GLY A 95 -15.28 -11.27 -7.84
CA GLY A 95 -15.54 -12.39 -8.75
C GLY A 95 -15.10 -12.18 -10.21
N PHE A 96 -14.37 -11.10 -10.50
CA PHE A 96 -13.84 -10.77 -11.83
C PHE A 96 -12.42 -11.31 -12.01
N TYR A 97 -12.30 -12.64 -12.05
CA TYR A 97 -11.00 -13.32 -11.99
C TYR A 97 -10.11 -13.06 -13.21
N ALA A 98 -10.68 -12.95 -14.40
CA ALA A 98 -9.91 -12.70 -15.62
C ALA A 98 -9.27 -11.30 -15.61
N GLU A 99 -10.02 -10.30 -15.16
CA GLU A 99 -9.54 -8.94 -14.96
C GLU A 99 -8.49 -8.90 -13.85
N ALA A 100 -8.71 -9.60 -12.74
CA ALA A 100 -7.74 -9.71 -11.66
C ALA A 100 -6.39 -10.24 -12.17
N ASP A 101 -6.41 -11.36 -12.89
CA ASP A 101 -5.20 -11.96 -13.46
C ASP A 101 -4.50 -11.05 -14.45
N TYR A 102 -5.25 -10.35 -15.31
CA TYR A 102 -4.69 -9.34 -16.22
C TYR A 102 -3.87 -8.28 -15.47
N TYR A 103 -4.40 -7.72 -14.38
CA TYR A 103 -3.70 -6.70 -13.60
C TYR A 103 -2.50 -7.25 -12.83
N PHE A 104 -2.59 -8.47 -12.29
CA PHE A 104 -1.46 -9.14 -11.66
C PHE A 104 -0.33 -9.41 -12.65
N ASP A 105 -0.64 -9.94 -13.84
CA ASP A 105 0.34 -10.26 -14.87
C ASP A 105 0.98 -8.99 -15.43
N THR A 106 0.18 -7.97 -15.73
CA THR A 106 0.68 -6.66 -16.20
C THR A 106 1.65 -6.04 -15.20
N MET A 107 1.35 -6.15 -13.89
CA MET A 107 2.25 -5.66 -12.84
C MET A 107 3.56 -6.45 -12.80
N ILE A 108 3.48 -7.78 -12.88
CA ILE A 108 4.66 -8.66 -12.88
C ILE A 108 5.55 -8.34 -14.09
N GLU A 109 4.98 -8.23 -15.28
CA GLU A 109 5.68 -7.85 -16.51
C GLU A 109 6.37 -6.50 -16.35
N TYR A 110 5.64 -5.49 -15.86
CA TYR A 110 6.19 -4.15 -15.62
C TYR A 110 7.38 -4.15 -14.66
N TYR A 111 7.29 -4.87 -13.53
CA TYR A 111 8.42 -4.97 -12.60
C TYR A 111 9.59 -5.78 -13.14
N ASN A 112 9.35 -6.77 -13.99
CA ASN A 112 10.41 -7.49 -14.70
C ASN A 112 11.13 -6.57 -15.69
N GLU A 113 10.40 -5.75 -16.46
CA GLU A 113 10.99 -4.72 -17.33
C GLU A 113 11.86 -3.75 -16.52
N LEU A 114 11.34 -3.22 -15.40
CA LEU A 114 12.12 -2.33 -14.53
C LEU A 114 13.35 -3.02 -13.96
N SER A 115 13.27 -4.31 -13.62
CA SER A 115 14.40 -5.08 -13.13
C SER A 115 15.50 -5.22 -14.17
N GLN A 116 15.14 -5.51 -15.42
CA GLN A 116 16.09 -5.60 -16.54
C GLN A 116 16.79 -4.28 -16.82
N LEU A 117 16.11 -3.16 -16.57
CA LEU A 117 16.66 -1.82 -16.71
C LEU A 117 17.47 -1.34 -15.49
N GLY A 118 17.56 -2.14 -14.43
CA GLY A 118 18.19 -1.73 -13.16
C GLY A 118 17.43 -0.62 -12.42
N ARG A 119 16.12 -0.48 -12.68
CA ARG A 119 15.23 0.57 -12.17
C ARG A 119 14.14 0.04 -11.24
N LYS A 120 14.20 -1.24 -10.86
CA LYS A 120 13.24 -1.84 -9.93
C LYS A 120 13.46 -1.25 -8.53
N GLY A 121 12.50 -0.46 -8.07
CA GLY A 121 12.49 0.07 -6.70
C GLY A 121 12.19 -1.02 -5.68
N ASN A 122 12.53 -0.77 -4.41
CA ASN A 122 12.40 -1.79 -3.37
C ASN A 122 10.94 -2.20 -3.10
N SER A 123 9.98 -1.27 -3.26
CA SER A 123 8.55 -1.54 -3.12
C SER A 123 8.05 -2.62 -4.10
N ALA A 124 8.70 -2.78 -5.26
CA ALA A 124 8.32 -3.79 -6.23
C ALA A 124 8.53 -5.21 -5.71
N ASN A 125 9.53 -5.46 -4.85
CA ASN A 125 9.70 -6.77 -4.24
C ASN A 125 8.54 -7.08 -3.29
N TYR A 126 8.08 -6.09 -2.51
CA TYR A 126 6.91 -6.28 -1.64
C TYR A 126 5.65 -6.61 -2.45
N ASP A 127 5.36 -5.82 -3.47
CA ASP A 127 4.16 -5.99 -4.30
C ASP A 127 4.17 -7.34 -5.05
N LEU A 128 5.32 -7.74 -5.60
CA LEU A 128 5.49 -9.05 -6.23
C LEU A 128 5.29 -10.19 -5.23
N ALA A 129 5.86 -10.05 -4.03
CA ALA A 129 5.70 -11.06 -3.00
C ALA A 129 4.23 -11.28 -2.64
N GLY A 130 3.46 -10.20 -2.49
CA GLY A 130 2.02 -10.29 -2.21
C GLY A 130 1.28 -11.04 -3.30
N VAL A 131 1.48 -10.67 -4.56
CA VAL A 131 0.81 -11.35 -5.68
C VAL A 131 1.21 -12.83 -5.78
N TYR A 132 2.49 -13.16 -5.62
CA TYR A 132 2.92 -14.57 -5.64
C TYR A 132 2.38 -15.37 -4.45
N ALA A 133 2.33 -14.78 -3.25
CA ALA A 133 1.73 -15.43 -2.08
C ALA A 133 0.24 -15.70 -2.30
N PHE A 134 -0.48 -14.70 -2.79
CA PHE A 134 -1.89 -14.80 -3.13
C PHE A 134 -2.18 -15.91 -4.16
N ARG A 135 -1.32 -16.04 -5.18
CA ARG A 135 -1.39 -17.11 -6.20
C ARG A 135 -0.87 -18.47 -5.74
N GLY A 136 -0.37 -18.58 -4.51
CA GLY A 136 0.22 -19.82 -3.98
C GLY A 136 1.61 -20.15 -4.52
N GLU A 137 2.27 -19.23 -5.23
CA GLU A 137 3.64 -19.34 -5.73
C GLU A 137 4.67 -19.04 -4.62
N LYS A 138 4.66 -19.83 -3.55
CA LYS A 138 5.38 -19.56 -2.29
C LYS A 138 6.88 -19.31 -2.47
N ASP A 139 7.56 -20.10 -3.30
CA ASP A 139 9.01 -19.94 -3.51
C ASP A 139 9.36 -18.56 -4.07
N ARG A 140 8.55 -18.06 -5.02
CA ARG A 140 8.72 -16.74 -5.62
C ARG A 140 8.31 -15.63 -4.65
N ALA A 141 7.28 -15.87 -3.83
CA ALA A 141 6.88 -14.95 -2.78
C ALA A 141 8.04 -14.73 -1.79
N TYR A 142 8.63 -15.81 -1.28
CA TYR A 142 9.76 -15.72 -0.34
C TYR A 142 11.04 -15.17 -0.96
N GLU A 143 11.32 -15.46 -2.24
CA GLU A 143 12.44 -14.81 -2.93
C GLU A 143 12.32 -13.29 -2.92
N ASN A 144 11.12 -12.77 -3.18
CA ASN A 144 10.87 -11.35 -3.17
C ASN A 144 10.81 -10.77 -1.74
N LEU A 145 10.24 -11.48 -0.76
CA LEU A 145 10.25 -11.04 0.64
C LEU A 145 11.67 -10.97 1.22
N ARG A 146 12.56 -11.89 0.84
CA ARG A 146 13.98 -11.83 1.25
C ARG A 146 14.65 -10.58 0.70
N LYS A 147 14.44 -10.26 -0.59
CA LYS A 147 14.94 -9.02 -1.22
C LYS A 147 14.35 -7.76 -0.57
N PHE A 148 13.05 -7.77 -0.25
CA PHE A 148 12.41 -6.70 0.52
C PHE A 148 13.09 -6.53 1.89
N ASN A 149 13.39 -7.64 2.57
CA ASN A 149 14.12 -7.67 3.83
C ASN A 149 15.63 -7.42 3.68
N GLU A 150 16.14 -6.97 2.54
CA GLU A 150 17.51 -6.43 2.46
C GLU A 150 17.57 -4.94 2.80
N MET A 151 16.41 -4.27 2.89
CA MET A 151 16.37 -2.85 3.24
C MET A 151 16.84 -2.58 4.67
N GLU A 152 17.62 -1.51 4.84
CA GLU A 152 18.19 -1.09 6.12
C GLU A 152 17.17 -0.36 7.00
N GLY A 153 16.24 0.39 6.41
CA GLY A 153 15.19 1.11 7.12
C GLY A 153 13.81 0.76 6.57
N ILE A 154 12.91 0.31 7.44
CA ILE A 154 11.52 0.02 7.10
C ILE A 154 10.63 0.87 8.01
N PRO A 155 9.78 1.75 7.45
CA PRO A 155 8.90 2.58 8.27
C PRO A 155 7.78 1.75 8.89
N LEU A 156 7.21 2.25 10.00
CA LEU A 156 6.18 1.55 10.77
C LEU A 156 4.99 1.10 9.91
N TRP A 157 4.54 1.96 8.98
CA TRP A 157 3.40 1.64 8.12
C TRP A 157 3.67 0.45 7.19
N TRP A 158 4.91 0.20 6.77
CA TRP A 158 5.26 -1.00 6.01
C TRP A 158 5.37 -2.25 6.85
N LEU A 159 5.83 -2.12 8.10
CA LEU A 159 5.77 -3.23 9.06
C LEU A 159 4.32 -3.63 9.33
N GLN A 160 3.41 -2.66 9.53
CA GLN A 160 1.97 -2.89 9.68
C GLN A 160 1.40 -3.54 8.42
N LEU A 161 1.71 -3.00 7.24
CA LEU A 161 1.28 -3.57 5.97
C LEU A 161 1.72 -5.04 5.84
N LEU A 162 2.99 -5.36 6.11
CA LEU A 162 3.47 -6.75 6.09
C LEU A 162 2.68 -7.66 7.06
N LYS A 163 2.25 -7.15 8.21
CA LYS A 163 1.49 -7.90 9.22
C LYS A 163 -0.01 -8.04 8.91
N ASP A 164 -0.57 -7.16 8.09
CA ASP A 164 -2.03 -7.04 7.91
C ASP A 164 -2.50 -7.20 6.45
N ASP A 165 -1.59 -7.18 5.46
CA ASP A 165 -1.93 -7.26 4.04
C ASP A 165 -2.51 -8.63 3.67
N PRO A 166 -3.78 -8.70 3.20
CA PRO A 166 -4.46 -9.96 2.92
C PRO A 166 -3.80 -10.79 1.82
N LEU A 167 -2.98 -10.17 0.96
CA LEU A 167 -2.23 -10.89 -0.06
C LEU A 167 -1.26 -11.94 0.53
N PHE A 168 -0.90 -11.82 1.81
CA PHE A 168 -0.05 -12.78 2.52
C PHE A 168 -0.80 -13.80 3.37
N ASP A 169 -2.15 -13.81 3.38
CA ASP A 169 -2.94 -14.70 4.24
C ASP A 169 -2.56 -16.18 4.08
N SER A 170 -2.26 -16.61 2.85
CA SER A 170 -1.88 -17.99 2.53
C SER A 170 -0.55 -18.45 3.14
N ILE A 171 0.32 -17.52 3.53
CA ILE A 171 1.66 -17.80 4.10
C ILE A 171 1.85 -17.17 5.49
N ARG A 172 0.84 -16.51 6.04
CA ARG A 172 0.92 -15.67 7.24
C ARG A 172 1.48 -16.42 8.44
N ASP A 173 1.05 -17.66 8.65
CA ASP A 173 1.47 -18.47 9.81
C ASP A 173 2.72 -19.32 9.55
N GLU A 174 3.33 -19.22 8.37
CA GLU A 174 4.50 -20.03 8.03
C GLU A 174 5.78 -19.56 8.73
N PRO A 175 6.67 -20.48 9.16
CA PRO A 175 7.88 -20.13 9.90
C PRO A 175 8.79 -19.13 9.18
N GLU A 176 8.90 -19.23 7.85
CA GLU A 176 9.73 -18.32 7.06
C GLU A 176 9.13 -16.91 7.00
N PHE A 177 7.82 -16.79 6.78
CA PHE A 177 7.14 -15.49 6.81
C PHE A 177 7.27 -14.83 8.17
N GLN A 178 6.99 -15.57 9.24
CA GLN A 178 7.12 -15.10 10.61
C GLN A 178 8.55 -14.68 10.97
N LYS A 179 9.57 -15.35 10.40
CA LYS A 179 10.96 -14.93 10.55
C LYS A 179 11.21 -13.59 9.87
N ILE A 180 10.75 -13.41 8.62
CA ILE A 180 10.92 -12.15 7.89
C ILE A 180 10.22 -10.99 8.61
N VAL A 181 9.01 -11.20 9.14
CA VAL A 181 8.29 -10.20 9.95
C VAL A 181 9.13 -9.76 11.16
N ARG A 182 9.70 -10.72 11.90
CA ARG A 182 10.57 -10.42 13.06
C ARG A 182 11.85 -9.68 12.67
N ASP A 183 12.46 -10.04 11.54
CA ASP A 183 13.65 -9.36 11.03
C ASP A 183 13.35 -7.89 10.69
N VAL A 184 12.23 -7.65 10.00
CA VAL A 184 11.74 -6.31 9.64
C VAL A 184 11.41 -5.49 10.89
N GLU A 185 10.73 -6.10 11.86
CA GLU A 185 10.40 -5.46 13.15
C GLU A 185 11.66 -5.08 13.93
N SER A 186 12.66 -5.96 13.97
CA SER A 186 13.93 -5.70 14.65
C SER A 186 14.67 -4.51 14.05
N LYS A 187 14.64 -4.36 12.71
CA LYS A 187 15.24 -3.21 12.02
C LYS A 187 14.51 -1.90 12.33
N TYR A 188 13.19 -1.93 12.32
CA TYR A 188 12.39 -0.76 12.70
C TYR A 188 12.71 -0.31 14.13
N GLN A 189 12.76 -1.24 15.08
CA GLN A 189 13.09 -0.93 16.48
C GLN A 189 14.51 -0.39 16.65
N ALA A 190 15.48 -0.98 15.95
CA ALA A 190 16.87 -0.51 15.99
C ALA A 190 17.01 0.93 15.47
N GLU A 191 16.33 1.26 14.36
CA GLU A 191 16.35 2.62 13.81
C GLU A 191 15.60 3.61 14.71
N HIS A 192 14.46 3.21 15.28
CA HIS A 192 13.70 4.04 16.21
C HIS A 192 14.52 4.38 17.47
N GLU A 193 15.20 3.39 18.03
CA GLU A 193 16.07 3.56 19.19
C GLU A 193 17.29 4.45 18.88
N ARG A 194 17.91 4.28 17.70
CA ARG A 194 18.99 5.15 17.21
C ARG A 194 18.57 6.61 17.13
N VAL A 195 17.38 6.87 16.59
CA VAL A 195 16.83 8.24 16.48
C VAL A 195 16.49 8.80 17.86
N ARG A 196 15.93 8.00 18.77
CA ARG A 196 15.64 8.42 20.15
C ARG A 196 16.91 8.88 20.87
N GLN A 197 17.98 8.07 20.83
CA GLN A 197 19.27 8.41 21.44
C GLN A 197 19.84 9.70 20.84
N TRP A 198 19.80 9.86 19.52
CA TRP A 198 20.26 11.08 18.85
C TRP A 198 19.48 12.32 19.30
N LEU A 199 18.15 12.23 19.45
CA LEU A 199 17.33 13.35 19.93
C LEU A 199 17.67 13.71 21.38
N GLU A 200 17.94 12.72 22.24
CA GLU A 200 18.38 12.91 23.63
C GLU A 200 19.74 13.61 23.70
N GLU A 201 20.70 13.19 22.89
CA GLU A 201 22.04 13.81 22.81
C GLU A 201 22.01 15.26 22.29
N ASN A 202 20.94 15.65 21.59
CA ASN A 202 20.77 16.98 21.00
C ASN A 202 19.74 17.85 21.74
N ASP A 203 19.27 17.45 22.94
CA ASP A 203 18.25 18.17 23.73
C ASP A 203 16.95 18.46 22.94
N MET A 204 16.52 17.51 22.10
CA MET A 204 15.33 17.62 21.24
C MET A 204 14.15 16.74 21.69
N LEU A 205 14.24 16.12 22.88
CA LEU A 205 13.24 15.22 23.46
C LEU A 205 12.54 15.81 24.69
#